data_AF-A0A2E7E2V6-F1
#
_entry.id   AF-A0A2E7E2V6-F1
#
_cell.length_a   1.000
_cell.length_b   1.000
_cell.length_c   1.000
_cell.angle_alpha   90.00
_cell.angle_beta   90.00
_cell.angle_gamma   90.00
#
_symmetry.space_group_name_H-M   'P 1'
#
loop_
_entity.id
_entity.type
_entity.pdbx_description
1 polymer ?
#
loop_
_entity_poly.entity_id
_entity_poly.type
_entity_poly.pdbx_seq_one_letter_code
_entity_poly.pdbx_strand_id
1 'polypeptide(L)'
;MGSITILAPAVGPLLGALIIEHYHWRYIFGMLFLWGAITSAALCFQMKETLKHSTPIQIKSILHDYPSIMRDQTYMRYCMTACALFFGLEAWLLSSPFLVIHTYHLTSVYLGIAQLIIFSSYILGMQYCRYAITRYPSTTLMNHTILIAFFSAASLCGLTYWMTTPPIWSIIALIALTGFGSAATSTPLTRLAMEAHPATMGKKMALYSFCFSLTGVLGAILLTMIPIHTPFPMACLMTLGALLALLLLQSPWPQPQTPTFLKTL
;
A
#
# COMPACT_ATOMS: atom_id res chain seq x y z
N MET A 1 -13.50 -0.54 6.36
CA MET A 1 -12.46 -1.58 6.36
C MET A 1 -11.03 -1.04 6.49
N GLY A 2 -10.79 0.27 6.70
CA GLY A 2 -9.45 0.86 6.52
C GLY A 2 -8.43 0.69 7.65
N SER A 3 -8.83 0.56 8.93
CA SER A 3 -7.85 0.67 10.02
C SER A 3 -7.14 -0.66 10.38
N ILE A 4 -7.85 -1.79 10.33
CA ILE A 4 -7.32 -3.07 10.86
C ILE A 4 -6.20 -3.63 9.97
N THR A 5 -6.35 -3.56 8.64
CA THR A 5 -5.36 -4.10 7.70
C THR A 5 -4.01 -3.41 7.77
N ILE A 6 -3.97 -2.15 8.23
CA ILE A 6 -2.73 -1.36 8.35
C ILE A 6 -2.12 -1.45 9.75
N LEU A 7 -2.91 -1.85 10.75
CA LEU A 7 -2.38 -2.21 12.06
C LEU A 7 -1.50 -3.47 11.99
N ALA A 8 -1.78 -4.38 11.05
CA ALA A 8 -1.01 -5.61 10.89
C ALA A 8 0.50 -5.35 10.64
N PRO A 9 0.92 -4.55 9.64
CA PRO A 9 2.34 -4.25 9.45
C PRO A 9 2.91 -3.25 10.48
N ALA A 10 2.07 -2.50 11.20
CA ALA A 10 2.52 -1.63 12.29
C ALA A 10 2.88 -2.40 13.57
N VAL A 11 2.01 -3.35 13.96
CA VAL A 11 2.08 -4.07 15.24
C VAL A 11 2.75 -5.43 15.07
N GLY A 12 2.54 -6.09 13.93
CA GLY A 12 3.03 -7.43 13.66
C GLY A 12 4.54 -7.57 13.83
N PRO A 13 5.37 -6.69 13.23
CA PRO A 13 6.81 -6.79 13.39
C PRO A 13 7.31 -6.43 14.80
N LEU A 14 6.63 -5.53 15.52
CA LEU A 14 6.98 -5.23 16.90
C LEU A 14 6.71 -6.46 17.79
N LEU A 15 5.53 -7.07 17.66
CA LEU A 15 5.22 -8.32 18.37
C LEU A 15 6.16 -9.46 17.96
N GLY A 16 6.43 -9.59 16.66
CA GLY A 16 7.36 -10.59 16.13
C GLY A 16 8.78 -10.41 16.67
N ALA A 17 9.27 -9.17 16.73
CA ALA A 17 10.58 -8.84 17.29
C ALA A 17 10.65 -9.19 18.78
N LEU A 18 9.64 -8.82 19.58
CA LEU A 18 9.58 -9.16 21.01
C LEU A 18 9.53 -10.67 21.26
N ILE A 19 8.81 -11.42 20.42
CA ILE A 19 8.76 -12.88 20.52
C ILE A 19 10.13 -13.48 20.20
N ILE A 20 10.80 -13.04 19.13
CA ILE A 20 12.09 -13.60 18.71
C ILE A 20 13.22 -13.23 19.69
N GLU A 21 13.10 -12.11 20.39
CA GLU A 21 14.06 -11.70 21.42
C GLU A 21 14.05 -12.62 22.65
N HIS A 22 12.89 -13.19 23.01
CA HIS A 22 12.74 -14.02 24.21
C HIS A 22 12.45 -15.51 23.93
N TYR A 23 11.95 -15.83 22.75
CA TYR A 23 11.44 -17.14 22.38
C TYR A 23 11.87 -17.54 20.96
N HIS A 24 11.69 -18.82 20.63
CA HIS A 24 12.01 -19.35 19.31
C HIS A 24 10.96 -18.94 18.26
N TRP A 25 11.37 -18.83 16.99
CA TRP A 25 10.47 -18.51 15.86
C TRP A 25 9.23 -19.42 15.75
N ARG A 26 9.30 -20.66 16.26
CA ARG A 26 8.19 -21.64 16.27
C ARG A 26 6.96 -21.13 17.02
N TYR A 27 7.15 -20.27 18.02
CA TYR A 27 6.05 -19.69 18.79
C TYR A 27 5.20 -18.72 17.96
N ILE A 28 5.79 -18.04 16.97
CA ILE A 28 5.03 -17.19 16.02
C ILE A 28 4.03 -18.06 15.25
N PHE A 29 4.48 -19.19 14.69
CA PHE A 29 3.60 -20.12 13.98
C PHE A 29 2.54 -20.74 14.90
N GLY A 30 2.89 -21.07 16.14
CA GLY A 30 1.93 -21.56 17.13
C GLY A 30 0.83 -20.53 17.43
N MET A 31 1.18 -19.27 17.64
CA MET A 31 0.21 -18.19 17.87
C MET A 31 -0.68 -17.95 16.65
N LEU A 32 -0.11 -17.94 15.44
CA LEU A 32 -0.88 -17.80 14.19
C LEU A 32 -1.85 -18.97 13.99
N PHE A 33 -1.42 -20.21 14.29
CA PHE A 33 -2.27 -21.40 14.23
C PHE A 33 -3.43 -21.30 15.21
N LEU A 34 -3.17 -20.94 16.47
CA LEU A 34 -4.22 -20.76 17.48
C LEU A 34 -5.22 -19.68 17.06
N TRP A 35 -4.75 -18.54 16.56
CA TRP A 35 -5.62 -17.47 16.09
C TRP A 35 -6.45 -17.87 14.86
N GLY A 36 -5.84 -18.60 13.92
CA GLY A 36 -6.51 -19.17 12.76
C GLY A 36 -7.58 -20.20 13.15
N ALA A 37 -7.29 -21.05 14.15
CA ALA A 37 -8.25 -22.03 14.66
C ALA A 37 -9.44 -21.35 15.35
N ILE A 38 -9.19 -20.33 16.18
CA ILE A 38 -10.25 -19.55 16.85
C ILE A 38 -11.15 -18.86 15.83
N THR A 39 -10.57 -18.18 14.84
CA THR A 39 -11.35 -17.48 13.81
C THR A 39 -12.11 -18.45 12.90
N SER A 40 -11.52 -19.60 12.56
CA SER A 40 -12.20 -20.67 11.79
C SER A 40 -13.36 -21.27 12.57
N ALA A 41 -13.19 -21.54 13.86
CA ALA A 41 -14.27 -22.01 14.73
C ALA A 41 -15.40 -20.97 14.83
N ALA A 42 -15.06 -19.71 15.06
CA ALA A 42 -16.04 -18.63 15.10
C ALA A 42 -16.84 -18.51 13.79
N LEU A 43 -16.17 -18.59 12.63
CA LEU A 43 -16.83 -18.60 11.32
C LEU A 43 -17.74 -19.82 11.16
N CYS A 44 -17.28 -21.01 11.53
CA CYS A 44 -18.06 -22.24 11.42
C CYS A 44 -19.35 -22.19 12.25
N PHE A 45 -19.31 -21.59 13.45
CA PHE A 45 -20.48 -21.54 14.33
C PHE A 45 -21.37 -20.30 14.13
N GLN A 46 -20.83 -19.18 13.64
CA GLN A 46 -21.57 -17.90 13.57
C GLN A 46 -21.91 -17.45 12.15
N MET A 47 -21.16 -17.88 11.12
CA MET A 47 -21.39 -17.43 9.76
C MET A 47 -22.59 -18.18 9.16
N LYS A 48 -23.67 -17.45 8.87
CA LYS A 48 -24.81 -17.98 8.14
C LYS A 48 -24.48 -18.09 6.66
N GLU A 49 -24.98 -19.14 6.00
CA GLU A 49 -24.89 -19.26 4.55
C GLU A 49 -25.61 -18.07 3.88
N THR A 50 -24.89 -17.34 3.04
CA THR A 50 -25.41 -16.16 2.32
C THR A 50 -25.71 -16.47 0.85
N LEU A 51 -25.21 -17.59 0.34
CA LEU A 51 -25.43 -18.05 -1.01
C LEU A 51 -26.85 -18.60 -1.14
N LYS A 52 -27.77 -17.80 -1.70
CA LYS A 52 -29.14 -18.27 -1.95
C LYS A 52 -29.19 -19.30 -3.07
N HIS A 53 -28.41 -19.14 -4.14
CA HIS A 53 -28.43 -19.98 -5.33
C HIS A 53 -26.99 -20.19 -5.83
N SER A 54 -26.56 -21.44 -5.93
CA SER A 54 -25.25 -21.78 -6.48
C SER A 54 -25.31 -21.72 -8.01
N THR A 55 -24.59 -20.80 -8.61
CA THR A 55 -24.39 -20.76 -10.06
C THR A 55 -23.12 -21.54 -10.43
N PRO A 56 -23.15 -22.34 -11.51
CA PRO A 56 -21.97 -23.06 -11.95
C PRO A 56 -20.87 -22.08 -12.37
N ILE A 57 -19.62 -22.35 -11.96
CA ILE A 57 -18.47 -21.50 -12.28
C ILE A 57 -18.18 -21.59 -13.79
N GLN A 58 -18.34 -20.48 -14.50
CA GLN A 58 -18.02 -20.37 -15.93
C GLN A 58 -16.71 -19.61 -16.11
N ILE A 59 -15.58 -20.32 -16.03
CA ILE A 59 -14.22 -19.74 -16.11
C ILE A 59 -14.04 -18.87 -17.36
N LYS A 60 -14.57 -19.32 -18.51
CA LYS A 60 -14.48 -18.57 -19.78
C LYS A 60 -15.19 -17.21 -19.70
N SER A 61 -16.38 -17.14 -19.10
CA SER A 61 -17.10 -15.87 -18.92
C SER A 61 -16.35 -14.94 -17.95
N ILE A 62 -15.80 -15.50 -16.87
CA ILE A 62 -15.01 -14.73 -15.90
C ILE A 62 -13.78 -14.11 -16.59
N LEU A 63 -13.03 -14.91 -17.37
CA LEU A 63 -11.83 -14.43 -18.07
C LEU A 63 -12.15 -13.44 -19.20
N HIS A 64 -13.29 -13.59 -19.87
CA HIS A 64 -13.72 -12.69 -20.94
C HIS A 64 -14.01 -11.26 -20.44
N ASP A 65 -14.39 -11.11 -19.18
CA ASP A 65 -14.79 -9.81 -18.64
C ASP A 65 -13.60 -8.94 -18.19
N TYR A 66 -12.47 -9.53 -17.77
CA TYR A 66 -11.31 -8.77 -17.30
C TYR A 66 -10.65 -7.86 -18.34
N PRO A 67 -10.50 -8.25 -19.62
CA PRO A 67 -9.97 -7.38 -20.66
C PRO A 67 -10.73 -6.06 -20.80
N SER A 68 -12.05 -6.02 -20.54
CA SER A 68 -12.82 -4.78 -20.58
C SER A 68 -12.37 -3.79 -19.51
N ILE A 69 -12.18 -4.29 -18.27
CA ILE A 69 -11.71 -3.49 -17.13
C ILE A 69 -10.26 -3.05 -17.34
N MET A 70 -9.40 -3.93 -17.86
CA MET A 70 -8.00 -3.61 -18.15
C MET A 70 -7.83 -2.59 -19.29
N ARG A 71 -8.80 -2.48 -20.19
CA ARG A 71 -8.78 -1.48 -21.28
C ARG A 71 -9.35 -0.13 -20.86
N ASP A 72 -10.09 -0.06 -19.75
CA ASP A 72 -10.53 1.20 -19.17
C ASP A 72 -9.32 1.96 -18.62
N GLN A 73 -8.90 2.98 -19.38
CA GLN A 73 -7.74 3.79 -19.04
C GLN A 73 -7.94 4.56 -17.73
N THR A 74 -9.16 4.96 -17.41
CA THR A 74 -9.46 5.71 -16.18
C THR A 74 -9.30 4.79 -14.97
N TYR A 75 -9.89 3.59 -15.04
CA TYR A 75 -9.69 2.56 -14.02
C TYR A 75 -8.20 2.22 -13.83
N MET A 76 -7.49 1.93 -14.93
CA MET A 76 -6.10 1.51 -14.87
C MET A 76 -5.17 2.61 -14.38
N ARG A 77 -5.42 3.88 -14.72
CA ARG A 77 -4.63 5.01 -14.18
C ARG A 77 -4.78 5.13 -12.67
N TYR A 78 -6.00 5.08 -12.13
CA TYR A 78 -6.20 5.10 -10.68
C TYR A 78 -5.55 3.91 -9.99
N CYS A 79 -5.72 2.71 -10.56
CA CYS A 79 -5.11 1.48 -10.07
C CYS A 79 -3.57 1.57 -10.06
N MET A 80 -2.96 1.94 -11.18
CA MET A 80 -1.50 2.02 -11.34
C MET A 80 -0.89 3.13 -10.50
N THR A 81 -1.57 4.26 -10.31
CA THR A 81 -1.12 5.32 -9.41
C THR A 81 -1.03 4.81 -7.97
N ALA A 82 -2.06 4.08 -7.51
CA ALA A 82 -2.05 3.48 -6.18
C ALA A 82 -0.98 2.37 -6.06
N CYS A 83 -0.79 1.56 -7.09
CA CYS A 83 0.27 0.55 -7.14
C CYS A 83 1.67 1.18 -7.08
N ALA A 84 1.91 2.28 -7.80
CA ALA A 84 3.19 2.98 -7.81
C ALA A 84 3.55 3.58 -6.42
N LEU A 85 2.57 4.10 -5.69
CA LEU A 85 2.77 4.54 -4.29
C LEU A 85 3.07 3.35 -3.36
N PHE A 86 2.36 2.23 -3.56
CA PHE A 86 2.59 1.02 -2.78
C PHE A 86 3.98 0.40 -3.04
N PHE A 87 4.43 0.40 -4.29
CA PHE A 87 5.78 -0.04 -4.69
C PHE A 87 6.89 0.61 -3.85
N GLY A 88 6.79 1.93 -3.63
CA GLY A 88 7.76 2.64 -2.81
C GLY A 88 7.77 2.16 -1.35
N LEU A 89 6.58 2.00 -0.75
CA LEU A 89 6.48 1.51 0.63
C LEU A 89 6.93 0.06 0.80
N GLU A 90 6.64 -0.80 -0.17
CA GLU A 90 7.18 -2.17 -0.22
C GLU A 90 8.71 -2.18 -0.23
N ALA A 91 9.35 -1.20 -0.87
CA ALA A 91 10.81 -1.12 -0.86
C ALA A 91 11.39 -0.95 0.54
N TRP A 92 10.74 -0.16 1.40
CA TRP A 92 11.09 -0.10 2.83
C TRP A 92 10.79 -1.42 3.53
N LEU A 93 9.62 -2.02 3.27
CA LEU A 93 9.18 -3.23 3.96
C LEU A 93 10.19 -4.38 3.80
N LEU A 94 10.69 -4.55 2.57
CA LEU A 94 11.64 -5.60 2.21
C LEU A 94 13.09 -5.30 2.63
N SER A 95 13.50 -4.03 2.59
CA SER A 95 14.89 -3.65 2.91
C SER A 95 15.12 -3.34 4.39
N SER A 96 14.08 -2.99 5.15
CA SER A 96 14.20 -2.52 6.54
C SER A 96 14.91 -3.49 7.50
N PRO A 97 14.72 -4.83 7.46
CA PRO A 97 15.48 -5.74 8.32
C PRO A 97 16.97 -5.70 8.03
N PHE A 98 17.33 -5.66 6.75
CA PHE A 98 18.72 -5.55 6.35
C PHE A 98 19.33 -4.22 6.81
N LEU A 99 18.64 -3.12 6.53
CA LEU A 99 19.08 -1.78 6.88
C LEU A 99 19.29 -1.63 8.39
N VAL A 100 18.26 -1.93 9.19
CA VAL A 100 18.28 -1.68 10.63
C VAL A 100 19.28 -2.60 11.34
N ILE A 101 19.31 -3.89 10.99
CA ILE A 101 20.09 -4.90 11.72
C ILE A 101 21.50 -5.03 11.15
N HIS A 102 21.66 -5.09 9.83
CA HIS A 102 22.97 -5.35 9.21
C HIS A 102 23.75 -4.07 8.90
N THR A 103 23.10 -2.99 8.45
CA THR A 103 23.79 -1.72 8.14
C THR A 103 23.98 -0.85 9.38
N TYR A 104 22.93 -0.70 10.20
CA TYR A 104 22.97 0.16 11.39
C TYR A 104 23.31 -0.58 12.69
N HIS A 105 23.45 -1.91 12.65
CA HIS A 105 23.79 -2.75 13.82
C HIS A 105 22.84 -2.56 15.02
N LEU A 106 21.57 -2.27 14.76
CA LEU A 106 20.54 -2.09 15.80
C LEU A 106 19.77 -3.39 16.05
N THR A 107 19.12 -3.46 17.20
CA THR A 107 18.30 -4.62 17.59
C THR A 107 16.97 -4.67 16.81
N SER A 108 16.35 -5.85 16.75
CA SER A 108 15.04 -6.04 16.12
C SER A 108 13.92 -5.18 16.72
N VAL A 109 14.07 -4.73 17.98
CA VAL A 109 13.13 -3.80 18.62
C VAL A 109 13.11 -2.44 17.90
N TYR A 110 14.27 -1.92 17.47
CA TYR A 110 14.33 -0.67 16.70
C TYR A 110 13.61 -0.79 15.36
N LEU A 111 13.66 -1.96 14.72
CA LEU A 111 12.89 -2.22 13.50
C LEU A 111 11.39 -2.14 13.77
N GLY A 112 10.92 -2.78 14.85
CA GLY A 112 9.51 -2.72 15.28
C GLY A 112 9.06 -1.28 15.57
N ILE A 113 9.88 -0.49 16.26
CA ILE A 113 9.60 0.94 16.53
C ILE A 113 9.56 1.75 15.24
N ALA A 114 10.51 1.54 14.32
CA ALA A 114 10.57 2.25 13.04
C ALA A 114 9.31 1.98 12.20
N GLN A 115 8.89 0.71 12.11
CA GLN A 115 7.67 0.33 11.39
C GLN A 115 6.42 0.89 12.07
N LEU A 116 6.35 0.88 13.40
CA LEU A 116 5.25 1.50 14.13
C LEU A 116 5.12 2.98 13.78
N ILE A 117 6.22 3.74 13.75
CA ILE A 117 6.22 5.17 13.39
C ILE A 117 5.75 5.37 11.95
N ILE A 118 6.31 4.63 11.00
CA ILE A 118 6.01 4.77 9.57
C ILE A 118 4.54 4.42 9.28
N PHE A 119 4.04 3.30 9.80
CA PHE A 119 2.65 2.91 9.60
C PHE A 119 1.66 3.76 10.40
N SER A 120 2.06 4.30 11.56
CA SER A 120 1.25 5.31 12.26
C SER A 120 1.09 6.56 11.42
N SER A 121 2.17 7.03 10.79
CA SER A 121 2.13 8.14 9.85
C SER A 121 1.25 7.84 8.62
N TYR A 122 1.32 6.62 8.09
CA TYR A 122 0.44 6.14 7.04
C TYR A 122 -1.04 6.20 7.46
N ILE A 123 -1.38 5.74 8.67
CA ILE A 123 -2.74 5.83 9.22
C ILE A 123 -3.18 7.29 9.35
N LEU A 124 -2.31 8.16 9.87
CA LEU A 124 -2.59 9.59 9.95
C LEU A 124 -2.86 10.20 8.58
N GLY A 125 -2.14 9.80 7.53
CA GLY A 125 -2.40 10.22 6.15
C GLY A 125 -3.78 9.83 5.65
N MET A 126 -4.21 8.59 5.90
CA MET A 126 -5.57 8.16 5.57
C MET A 126 -6.64 8.96 6.33
N GLN A 127 -6.45 9.17 7.64
CA GLN A 127 -7.41 9.92 8.45
C GLN A 127 -7.47 11.39 8.03
N TYR A 128 -6.31 11.99 7.76
CA TYR A 128 -6.21 13.33 7.20
C TYR A 128 -7.00 13.44 5.90
N CYS A 129 -6.85 12.49 4.98
CA CYS A 129 -7.62 12.50 3.74
C CYS A 129 -9.12 12.36 4.00
N ARG A 130 -9.55 11.44 4.88
CA ARG A 130 -10.97 11.25 5.22
C ARG A 130 -11.61 12.52 5.78
N TYR A 131 -10.86 13.29 6.56
CA TYR A 131 -11.32 14.58 7.06
C TYR A 131 -11.29 15.66 5.97
N ALA A 132 -10.17 15.81 5.27
CA ALA A 132 -9.95 16.87 4.29
C ALA A 132 -10.87 16.77 3.06
N ILE A 133 -11.27 15.58 2.64
CA ILE A 133 -12.18 15.39 1.49
C ILE A 133 -13.60 15.93 1.74
N THR A 134 -13.95 16.20 3.00
CA THR A 134 -15.23 16.86 3.36
C THR A 134 -15.18 18.38 3.14
N ARG A 135 -13.98 18.96 3.02
CA ARG A 135 -13.75 20.41 2.93
C ARG A 135 -13.09 20.86 1.62
N TYR A 136 -12.38 19.96 0.94
CA TYR A 136 -11.63 20.26 -0.27
C TYR A 136 -11.97 19.26 -1.38
N PRO A 137 -11.90 19.67 -2.66
CA PRO A 137 -12.06 18.75 -3.78
C PRO A 137 -10.95 17.69 -3.78
N SER A 138 -11.33 16.44 -4.10
CA SER A 138 -10.44 15.28 -4.08
C SER A 138 -9.20 15.45 -4.96
N THR A 139 -9.35 16.08 -6.12
CA THR A 139 -8.26 16.34 -7.07
C THR A 139 -7.18 17.24 -6.48
N THR A 140 -7.58 18.35 -5.84
CA THR A 140 -6.64 19.27 -5.18
C THR A 140 -5.94 18.58 -4.02
N LEU A 141 -6.66 17.82 -3.21
CA LEU A 141 -6.08 17.09 -2.08
C LEU A 141 -5.05 16.04 -2.55
N MET A 142 -5.36 15.30 -3.60
CA MET A 142 -4.46 14.31 -4.19
C MET A 142 -3.19 14.95 -4.76
N ASN A 143 -3.32 16.09 -5.45
CA ASN A 143 -2.16 16.83 -5.99
C ASN A 143 -1.24 17.35 -4.88
N HIS A 144 -1.76 17.82 -3.74
CA HIS A 144 -0.90 18.26 -2.64
C HIS A 144 -0.23 17.09 -1.93
N THR A 145 -0.99 16.03 -1.65
CA THR A 145 -0.49 14.88 -0.89
C THR A 145 0.54 14.05 -1.66
N ILE A 146 0.41 13.96 -2.99
CA ILE A 146 1.39 13.29 -3.83
C ILE A 146 2.69 14.08 -3.96
N LEU A 147 2.62 15.42 -3.95
CA LEU A 147 3.80 16.27 -3.88
C LEU A 147 4.54 16.08 -2.55
N ILE A 148 3.81 15.96 -1.43
CA ILE A 148 4.42 15.63 -0.14
C ILE A 148 5.18 14.31 -0.26
N ALA A 149 4.56 13.26 -0.80
CA ALA A 149 5.20 11.95 -0.97
C ALA A 149 6.44 12.01 -1.89
N PHE A 150 6.35 12.75 -3.00
CA PHE A 150 7.45 12.89 -3.94
C PHE A 150 8.62 13.66 -3.35
N PHE A 151 8.38 14.83 -2.75
CA PHE A 151 9.46 15.63 -2.19
C PHE A 151 10.11 14.94 -0.99
N SER A 152 9.35 14.26 -0.13
CA SER A 152 9.96 13.51 0.98
C SER A 152 10.79 12.32 0.50
N ALA A 153 10.34 11.60 -0.53
CA ALA A 153 11.11 10.51 -1.15
C ALA A 153 12.37 11.04 -1.86
N ALA A 154 12.25 12.14 -2.61
CA ALA A 154 13.37 12.79 -3.28
C ALA A 154 14.40 13.34 -2.28
N SER A 155 13.95 13.93 -1.16
CA SER A 155 14.83 14.33 -0.06
C SER A 155 15.54 13.14 0.57
N LEU A 156 14.87 11.99 0.72
CA LEU A 156 15.49 10.75 1.20
C LEU A 156 16.56 10.25 0.22
N CYS A 157 16.27 10.27 -1.08
CA CYS A 157 17.20 9.91 -2.13
C CYS A 157 18.43 10.83 -2.11
N GLY A 158 18.23 12.14 -2.02
CA GLY A 158 19.31 13.11 -1.87
C GLY A 158 20.16 12.86 -0.62
N LEU A 159 19.51 12.71 0.54
CA LEU A 159 20.20 12.47 1.81
C LEU A 159 21.08 11.21 1.76
N THR A 160 20.53 10.11 1.22
CA THR A 160 21.23 8.81 1.13
C THR A 160 22.29 8.78 0.01
N TYR A 161 22.21 9.70 -0.95
CA TYR A 161 23.25 9.92 -1.95
C TYR A 161 24.45 10.68 -1.39
N TRP A 162 24.18 11.77 -0.67
CA TRP A 162 25.23 12.63 -0.09
C TRP A 162 25.92 12.01 1.13
N MET A 163 25.20 11.21 1.91
CA MET A 163 25.71 10.55 3.10
C MET A 163 25.58 9.04 2.97
N THR A 164 26.70 8.32 3.03
CA THR A 164 26.71 6.84 2.96
C THR A 164 25.97 6.21 4.15
N THR A 165 26.07 6.82 5.33
CA THR A 165 25.37 6.40 6.57
C THR A 165 24.68 7.61 7.23
N PRO A 166 23.50 8.03 6.74
CA PRO A 166 22.74 9.10 7.35
C PRO A 166 22.22 8.69 8.75
N PRO A 167 21.83 9.63 9.62
CA PRO A 167 21.20 9.27 10.90
C PRO A 167 19.90 8.50 10.67
N ILE A 168 19.73 7.33 11.29
CA ILE A 168 18.57 6.45 11.05
C ILE A 168 17.22 7.15 11.27
N TRP A 169 17.14 8.04 12.26
CA TRP A 169 15.91 8.80 12.55
C TRP A 169 15.52 9.77 11.44
N SER A 170 16.49 10.32 10.70
CA SER A 170 16.19 11.16 9.53
C SER A 170 15.61 10.34 8.37
N ILE A 171 16.10 9.11 8.18
CA ILE A 171 15.54 8.14 7.23
C ILE A 171 14.11 7.79 7.62
N ILE A 172 13.89 7.39 8.88
CA ILE A 172 12.56 7.02 9.38
C ILE A 172 11.58 8.20 9.24
N ALA A 173 11.99 9.43 9.57
CA ALA A 173 11.14 10.61 9.45
C ALA A 173 10.73 10.88 7.99
N LEU A 174 11.66 10.80 7.04
CA LEU A 174 11.37 11.00 5.62
C LEU A 174 10.51 9.88 5.03
N ILE A 175 10.73 8.62 5.44
CA ILE A 175 9.88 7.48 5.04
C ILE A 175 8.48 7.64 5.64
N ALA A 176 8.36 8.06 6.89
CA ALA A 176 7.07 8.32 7.53
C ALA A 176 6.30 9.44 6.80
N LEU A 177 6.98 10.50 6.36
CA LEU A 177 6.36 11.57 5.57
C LEU A 177 5.94 11.08 4.18
N THR A 178 6.78 10.26 3.53
CA THR A 178 6.42 9.60 2.26
C THR A 178 5.20 8.69 2.42
N GLY A 179 5.14 7.93 3.52
CA GLY A 179 4.00 7.08 3.87
C GLY A 179 2.73 7.87 4.11
N PHE A 180 2.81 9.01 4.81
CA PHE A 180 1.68 9.92 5.00
C PHE A 180 1.12 10.42 3.67
N GLY A 181 1.98 10.98 2.80
CA GLY A 181 1.57 11.47 1.49
C GLY A 181 0.96 10.36 0.63
N SER A 182 1.63 9.20 0.58
CA SER A 182 1.18 8.03 -0.17
C SER A 182 -0.19 7.53 0.28
N ALA A 183 -0.43 7.45 1.60
CA ALA A 183 -1.70 7.02 2.16
C ALA A 183 -2.83 8.02 1.89
N ALA A 184 -2.52 9.31 2.04
CA ALA A 184 -3.48 10.37 1.82
C ALA A 184 -3.88 10.46 0.34
N THR A 185 -2.97 10.17 -0.59
CA THR A 185 -3.27 10.08 -2.02
C THR A 185 -3.97 8.77 -2.41
N SER A 186 -3.58 7.62 -1.86
CA SER A 186 -4.14 6.31 -2.23
C SER A 186 -5.59 6.11 -1.77
N THR A 187 -5.97 6.69 -0.62
CA THR A 187 -7.32 6.58 -0.04
C THR A 187 -8.44 6.96 -1.02
N PRO A 188 -8.43 8.15 -1.67
CA PRO A 188 -9.43 8.51 -2.66
C PRO A 188 -9.25 7.73 -3.98
N LEU A 189 -8.02 7.36 -4.36
CA LEU A 189 -7.75 6.59 -5.58
C LEU A 189 -8.45 5.25 -5.60
N THR A 190 -8.45 4.50 -4.49
CA THR A 190 -9.15 3.21 -4.42
C THR A 190 -10.64 3.38 -4.66
N ARG A 191 -11.26 4.43 -4.11
CA ARG A 191 -12.68 4.74 -4.35
C ARG A 191 -12.93 5.12 -5.80
N LEU A 192 -12.14 6.06 -6.35
CA LEU A 192 -12.28 6.54 -7.72
C LEU A 192 -12.07 5.42 -8.75
N ALA A 193 -11.14 4.50 -8.51
CA ALA A 193 -10.96 3.30 -9.33
C ALA A 193 -12.24 2.45 -9.35
N MET A 194 -12.89 2.27 -8.20
CA MET A 194 -14.13 1.49 -8.14
C MET A 194 -15.32 2.19 -8.78
N GLU A 195 -15.35 3.52 -8.78
CA GLU A 195 -16.41 4.29 -9.43
C GLU A 195 -16.19 4.43 -10.95
N ALA A 196 -14.95 4.26 -11.45
CA ALA A 196 -14.59 4.47 -12.85
C ALA A 196 -15.26 3.49 -13.84
N HIS A 197 -15.46 2.22 -13.44
CA HIS A 197 -15.93 1.17 -14.35
C HIS A 197 -17.26 0.54 -13.87
N PRO A 198 -18.23 0.27 -14.78
CA PRO A 198 -19.56 -0.25 -14.42
C PRO A 198 -19.58 -1.73 -13.98
N ALA A 199 -18.49 -2.48 -14.17
CA ALA A 199 -18.42 -3.88 -13.72
C ALA A 199 -18.69 -4.04 -12.22
N THR A 200 -19.09 -5.25 -11.82
CA THR A 200 -19.32 -5.62 -10.42
C THR A 200 -18.11 -5.31 -9.53
N MET A 201 -18.37 -4.87 -8.29
CA MET A 201 -17.33 -4.54 -7.31
C MET A 201 -16.31 -5.66 -7.11
N GLY A 202 -16.75 -6.92 -7.08
CA GLY A 202 -15.87 -8.09 -6.92
C GLY A 202 -14.81 -8.20 -8.02
N LYS A 203 -15.20 -8.07 -9.30
CA LYS A 203 -14.26 -8.13 -10.45
C LYS A 203 -13.25 -6.99 -10.42
N LYS A 204 -13.71 -5.77 -10.11
CA LYS A 204 -12.82 -4.60 -9.99
C LYS A 204 -11.82 -4.79 -8.85
N MET A 205 -12.27 -5.16 -7.66
CA MET A 205 -11.38 -5.39 -6.53
C MET A 205 -10.41 -6.55 -6.77
N ALA A 206 -10.84 -7.63 -7.42
CA ALA A 206 -9.95 -8.74 -7.79
C ALA A 206 -8.81 -8.27 -8.70
N LEU A 207 -9.11 -7.49 -9.74
CA LEU A 207 -8.07 -6.94 -10.62
C LEU A 207 -7.18 -5.93 -9.89
N TYR A 208 -7.76 -5.07 -9.04
CA TYR A 208 -7.00 -4.12 -8.23
C TYR A 208 -5.98 -4.84 -7.31
N SER A 209 -6.43 -5.86 -6.58
CA SER A 209 -5.57 -6.68 -5.72
C SER A 209 -4.52 -7.47 -6.51
N PHE A 210 -4.88 -7.96 -7.70
CA PHE A 210 -3.92 -8.60 -8.60
C PHE A 210 -2.81 -7.63 -9.02
N CYS A 211 -3.15 -6.41 -9.43
CA CYS A 211 -2.16 -5.37 -9.76
C CYS A 211 -1.27 -5.03 -8.57
N PHE A 212 -1.85 -4.83 -7.38
CA PHE A 212 -1.09 -4.59 -6.14
C PHE A 212 -0.10 -5.71 -5.83
N SER A 213 -0.57 -6.96 -5.90
CA SER A 213 0.26 -8.14 -5.62
C SER A 213 1.38 -8.27 -6.66
N LEU A 214 1.07 -8.05 -7.94
CA LEU A 214 2.04 -8.06 -9.02
C LEU A 214 3.11 -6.99 -8.82
N THR A 215 2.72 -5.78 -8.43
CA THR A 215 3.67 -4.70 -8.11
C THR A 215 4.55 -5.06 -6.91
N GLY A 216 4.01 -5.70 -5.88
CA GLY A 216 4.80 -6.21 -4.75
C GLY A 216 5.83 -7.26 -5.17
N VAL A 217 5.43 -8.22 -6.02
CA VAL A 217 6.34 -9.24 -6.58
C VAL A 217 7.45 -8.61 -7.42
N LEU A 218 7.10 -7.66 -8.31
CA LEU A 218 8.09 -6.96 -9.13
C LEU A 218 9.04 -6.13 -8.27
N GLY A 219 8.54 -5.45 -7.25
CA GLY A 219 9.36 -4.73 -6.27
C GLY A 219 10.32 -5.64 -5.52
N ALA A 220 9.86 -6.80 -5.09
CA ALA A 220 10.70 -7.79 -4.42
C ALA A 220 11.82 -8.30 -5.33
N ILE A 221 11.50 -8.70 -6.57
CA ILE A 221 12.50 -9.14 -7.54
C ILE A 221 13.55 -8.04 -7.77
N LEU A 222 13.10 -6.81 -8.00
CA LEU A 222 14.00 -5.69 -8.25
C LEU A 222 14.95 -5.42 -7.07
N LEU A 223 14.45 -5.48 -5.84
CA LEU A 223 15.26 -5.30 -4.64
C LEU A 223 16.24 -6.44 -4.40
N THR A 224 15.85 -7.69 -4.70
CA THR A 224 16.77 -8.84 -4.55
C THR A 224 17.94 -8.79 -5.52
N MET A 225 17.80 -8.12 -6.68
CA MET A 225 18.87 -7.93 -7.65
C MET A 225 19.85 -6.82 -7.29
N ILE A 226 19.45 -5.90 -6.39
CA ILE A 226 20.29 -4.77 -6.00
C ILE A 226 20.92 -5.08 -4.65
N PRO A 227 22.27 -5.14 -4.54
CA PRO A 227 22.92 -5.36 -3.26
C PRO A 227 22.60 -4.19 -2.32
N ILE A 228 21.75 -4.45 -1.33
CA ILE A 228 21.40 -3.49 -0.29
C ILE A 228 22.61 -3.47 0.64
N HIS A 229 23.57 -2.58 0.43
CA HIS A 229 24.60 -2.29 1.44
C HIS A 229 24.39 -0.91 2.07
N THR A 230 23.69 -0.04 1.34
CA THR A 230 23.35 1.33 1.72
C THR A 230 21.84 1.55 1.59
N PRO A 231 21.28 2.57 2.26
CA PRO A 231 19.86 2.92 2.11
C PRO A 231 19.49 3.51 0.75
N PHE A 232 20.47 3.81 -0.10
CA PHE A 232 20.27 4.54 -1.35
C PHE A 232 19.37 3.82 -2.37
N PRO A 233 19.54 2.52 -2.68
CA PRO A 233 18.67 1.83 -3.63
C PRO A 233 17.20 1.86 -3.26
N MET A 234 16.89 1.65 -1.98
CA MET A 234 15.53 1.76 -1.45
C MET A 234 14.97 3.17 -1.67
N ALA A 235 15.74 4.21 -1.35
CA ALA A 235 15.32 5.60 -1.53
C ALA A 235 15.05 5.94 -3.01
N CYS A 236 15.85 5.39 -3.94
CA CYS A 236 15.59 5.51 -5.37
C CYS A 236 14.27 4.86 -5.79
N LEU A 237 13.97 3.65 -5.30
CA LEU A 237 12.70 2.98 -5.62
C LEU A 237 11.49 3.71 -5.04
N MET A 238 11.60 4.24 -3.83
CA MET A 238 10.57 5.09 -3.23
C MET A 238 10.32 6.35 -4.08
N THR A 239 11.39 7.01 -4.52
CA THR A 239 11.30 8.20 -5.36
C THR A 239 10.72 7.88 -6.74
N LEU A 240 11.12 6.76 -7.33
CA LEU A 240 10.59 6.28 -8.60
C LEU A 240 9.09 5.99 -8.50
N GLY A 241 8.66 5.30 -7.43
CA GLY A 241 7.24 5.03 -7.18
C GLY A 241 6.42 6.31 -7.03
N ALA A 242 6.90 7.27 -6.24
CA ALA A 242 6.24 8.56 -6.06
C ALA A 242 6.22 9.40 -7.35
N LEU A 243 7.30 9.37 -8.14
CA LEU A 243 7.39 10.06 -9.43
C LEU A 243 6.41 9.46 -10.45
N LEU A 244 6.37 8.14 -10.58
CA LEU A 244 5.44 7.44 -11.47
C LEU A 244 4.00 7.75 -11.09
N ALA A 245 3.67 7.73 -9.80
CA ALA A 245 2.36 8.12 -9.32
C ALA A 245 2.04 9.58 -9.69
N LEU A 246 2.98 10.51 -9.52
CA LEU A 246 2.81 11.92 -9.84
C LEU A 246 2.55 12.16 -11.32
N LEU A 247 3.30 11.48 -12.20
CA LEU A 247 3.13 11.56 -13.64
C LEU A 247 1.79 10.97 -14.10
N LEU A 248 1.37 9.84 -13.52
CA LEU A 248 0.08 9.22 -13.82
C LEU A 248 -1.10 10.09 -13.38
N LEU A 249 -0.95 10.81 -12.26
CA LEU A 249 -1.98 11.68 -11.72
C LEU A 249 -2.14 13.01 -12.49
N GLN A 250 -1.03 13.55 -13.03
CA GLN A 250 -1.02 14.80 -13.77
C GLN A 250 -1.39 14.65 -15.25
N SER A 251 -1.37 13.43 -15.78
CA SER A 251 -1.81 13.15 -17.15
C SER A 251 -3.30 13.53 -17.33
N PRO A 252 -3.69 14.24 -18.41
CA PRO A 252 -5.06 14.70 -18.59
C PRO A 252 -6.06 13.55 -18.50
N TRP A 253 -6.98 13.68 -17.54
CA TRP A 253 -8.02 12.69 -17.26
C TRP A 253 -9.02 12.68 -18.41
N PRO A 254 -9.35 11.51 -18.99
CA PRO A 254 -10.64 11.36 -19.64
C PRO A 254 -11.67 11.55 -18.53
N GLN A 255 -12.40 12.67 -18.55
CA GLN A 255 -13.47 12.88 -17.59
C GLN A 255 -14.43 11.68 -17.70
N PRO A 256 -14.81 11.05 -16.56
CA PRO A 256 -15.83 10.03 -16.61
C PRO A 256 -17.06 10.65 -17.26
N GLN A 257 -17.58 10.02 -18.31
CA GLN A 257 -18.82 10.44 -18.96
C GLN A 257 -19.88 10.49 -17.86
N THR A 258 -20.28 11.69 -17.43
CA THR A 258 -21.39 11.86 -16.51
C THR A 258 -22.58 11.12 -17.11
N PRO A 259 -23.16 10.11 -16.43
CA PRO A 259 -24.35 9.46 -16.93
C PRO A 259 -25.42 10.54 -17.11
N THR A 260 -26.00 10.58 -18.31
CA THR A 260 -26.90 11.63 -18.82
C THR A 260 -28.15 11.86 -17.96
N PHE A 261 -28.43 10.97 -17.01
CA PHE A 261 -29.54 11.01 -16.07
C PHE A 261 -29.50 12.21 -15.10
N LEU A 262 -28.33 12.79 -14.78
CA LEU A 262 -28.22 13.91 -13.84
C LEU A 262 -28.37 15.30 -14.48
N LYS A 263 -28.67 15.39 -15.78
CA LYS A 263 -28.91 16.68 -16.47
C LYS A 263 -30.40 17.03 -16.62
N THR A 264 -31.30 16.21 -16.10
CA THR A 264 -32.76 16.37 -16.26
C THR A 264 -33.53 16.44 -14.93
N LEU A 265 -32.84 16.73 -13.82
CA LEU A 265 -33.45 17.10 -12.53
C LEU A 265 -32.96 18.50 -12.16
#